data_AF-A0AA36CDH7-F1
#
_entry.id   AF-A0AA36CDH7-F1
#
_cell.length_a   1.000
_cell.length_b   1.000
_cell.length_c   1.000
_cell.angle_alpha   90.00
_cell.angle_beta   90.00
_cell.angle_gamma   90.00
#
_symmetry.space_group_name_H-M   'P 1'
#
loop_
_entity.id
_entity.type
_entity.pdbx_description
1 polymer ?
#
loop_
_entity_poly.entity_id
_entity_poly.type
_entity_poly.pdbx_seq_one_letter_code
_entity_poly.pdbx_strand_id
1 'polypeptide(L)'
;SSRIPRIRAICGDVFEQPPKSTMNPEGSVAMGATLRCAMLTPLQKVREFEIRERQLYKISIVYEGQGGIHLESVIFNEGDEIPSTREMSFRRGDEFTVHAFGHSAASKGPQKIGDWDIKMPTNEQQKDYQIYGTPLHLYETKVTFEIDADGMFQVQKAEMMAPAVEVPSSSLTNTPLMNGSLRPVQSVEVDEQAGPSTSKKPVFLPIHLSVQNDSLAFPINAYGQIEANLLAFDEKHRENQDARNAVEEYVYEMRAKLNRSLGSCISSEEVTSLLQELNEAEKWLSEVGEAGETNAFKQRLADLRKIMSPALAKKEEKQAITPPPPLDEDS
;
A
#
# COMPACT_ATOMS: atom_id res chain seq x y z
N SER A 1 -4.63 -23.52 -13.85
CA SER A 1 -4.74 -23.78 -15.30
C SER A 1 -3.55 -24.57 -15.89
N SER A 2 -2.29 -24.26 -15.55
CA SER A 2 -1.10 -25.00 -16.05
C SER A 2 -1.01 -26.48 -15.67
N ARG A 3 -1.87 -26.96 -14.76
CA ARG A 3 -2.03 -28.38 -14.41
C ARG A 3 -2.76 -29.21 -15.48
N ILE A 4 -3.48 -28.57 -16.40
CA ILE A 4 -4.24 -29.27 -17.45
C ILE A 4 -3.24 -29.96 -18.39
N PRO A 5 -3.33 -31.29 -18.59
CA PRO A 5 -2.36 -32.04 -19.39
C PRO A 5 -2.20 -31.49 -20.81
N ARG A 6 -3.30 -31.06 -21.43
CA ARG A 6 -3.29 -30.48 -22.78
C ARG A 6 -2.49 -29.18 -22.85
N ILE A 7 -2.63 -28.30 -21.85
CA ILE A 7 -1.86 -27.04 -21.79
C ILE A 7 -0.38 -27.36 -21.61
N ARG A 8 -0.05 -28.31 -20.72
CA ARG A 8 1.34 -28.72 -20.49
C ARG A 8 1.99 -29.32 -21.74
N ALA A 9 1.25 -30.13 -22.50
CA ALA A 9 1.70 -30.69 -23.78
C ALA A 9 1.95 -29.58 -24.80
N ILE A 10 1.01 -28.65 -24.98
CA ILE A 10 1.17 -27.50 -25.89
C ILE A 10 2.41 -26.68 -25.53
N CYS A 11 2.62 -26.37 -24.25
CA CYS A 11 3.84 -25.66 -23.83
C CYS A 11 5.11 -26.47 -24.15
N GLY A 12 5.07 -27.79 -23.96
CA GLY A 12 6.19 -28.66 -24.29
C GLY A 12 6.54 -28.66 -25.77
N ASP A 13 5.52 -28.68 -26.62
CA ASP A 13 5.67 -28.65 -28.08
C ASP A 13 6.20 -27.28 -28.55
N VAL A 14 5.69 -26.17 -28.01
CA VAL A 14 6.10 -24.80 -28.41
C VAL A 14 7.55 -24.49 -28.04
N PHE A 15 7.99 -24.90 -26.85
CA PHE A 15 9.34 -24.61 -26.35
C PHE A 15 10.33 -25.76 -26.61
N GLU A 16 9.90 -26.82 -27.30
CA GLU A 16 10.68 -28.02 -27.59
C GLU A 16 11.31 -28.67 -26.34
N GLN A 17 10.70 -28.46 -25.17
CA GLN A 17 11.22 -28.90 -23.87
C GLN A 17 10.09 -29.19 -22.88
N PRO A 18 10.21 -30.24 -22.04
CA PRO A 18 9.19 -30.54 -21.04
C PRO A 18 9.11 -29.42 -19.98
N PRO A 19 7.90 -28.96 -19.60
CA PRO A 19 7.75 -27.94 -18.56
C PRO A 19 8.30 -28.42 -17.22
N LYS A 20 9.15 -27.61 -16.59
CA LYS A 20 9.73 -27.87 -15.27
C LYS A 20 8.73 -27.54 -14.15
N SER A 21 8.83 -28.26 -13.03
CA SER A 21 7.98 -28.06 -11.84
C SER A 21 8.81 -27.87 -10.57
N THR A 22 9.95 -27.19 -10.69
CA THR A 22 10.85 -26.89 -9.57
C THR A 22 10.27 -25.85 -8.61
N MET A 23 9.31 -25.04 -9.06
CA MET A 23 8.60 -24.06 -8.24
C MET A 23 7.23 -24.59 -7.83
N ASN A 24 6.78 -24.24 -6.63
CA ASN A 24 5.41 -24.49 -6.19
C ASN A 24 4.44 -23.58 -6.97
N PRO A 25 3.55 -24.12 -7.83
CA PRO A 25 2.68 -23.33 -8.68
C PRO A 25 1.56 -22.57 -7.93
N GLU A 26 1.29 -22.90 -6.66
CA GLU A 26 0.26 -22.21 -5.87
C GLU A 26 0.85 -21.08 -5.02
N GLY A 27 2.04 -21.27 -4.47
CA GLY A 27 2.64 -20.34 -3.51
C GLY A 27 3.72 -19.41 -4.09
N SER A 28 4.27 -19.70 -5.27
CA SER A 28 5.45 -18.97 -5.78
C SER A 28 5.19 -17.48 -5.99
N VAL A 29 4.01 -17.12 -6.49
CA VAL A 29 3.64 -15.73 -6.75
C VAL A 29 3.51 -14.95 -5.44
N ALA A 30 2.78 -15.51 -4.47
CA ALA A 30 2.63 -14.89 -3.15
C ALA A 30 3.98 -14.73 -2.44
N MET A 31 4.84 -15.75 -2.49
CA MET A 31 6.17 -15.69 -1.88
C MET A 31 7.07 -14.64 -2.55
N GLY A 32 7.01 -14.50 -3.88
CA GLY A 32 7.70 -13.43 -4.60
C GLY A 32 7.20 -12.04 -4.21
N ALA A 33 5.88 -11.87 -4.09
CA ALA A 33 5.28 -10.62 -3.62
C ALA A 33 5.68 -10.28 -2.18
N THR A 34 5.71 -11.27 -1.27
CA THR A 34 6.20 -11.08 0.10
C THR A 34 7.67 -10.68 0.13
N LEU A 35 8.51 -11.31 -0.71
CA LEU A 35 9.92 -10.93 -0.82
C LEU A 35 10.06 -9.48 -1.31
N ARG A 36 9.29 -9.07 -2.33
CA ARG A 36 9.28 -7.68 -2.80
C ARG A 36 8.86 -6.71 -1.72
N CYS A 37 7.82 -7.02 -0.93
CA CYS A 37 7.41 -6.23 0.23
C CYS A 37 8.56 -6.11 1.26
N ALA A 38 9.25 -7.21 1.55
CA ALA A 38 10.40 -7.22 2.46
C ALA A 38 11.60 -6.41 1.93
N MET A 39 11.75 -6.25 0.61
CA MET A 39 12.76 -5.36 0.00
C MET A 39 12.40 -3.87 0.14
N LEU A 40 11.11 -3.53 0.17
CA LEU A 40 10.62 -2.16 0.25
C LEU A 40 10.55 -1.63 1.68
N THR A 41 10.41 -2.51 2.68
CA THR A 41 10.35 -2.09 4.09
C THR A 41 11.74 -1.77 4.64
N PRO A 42 11.92 -0.64 5.35
CA PRO A 42 13.18 -0.33 6.02
C PRO A 42 13.44 -1.23 7.24
N LEU A 43 12.45 -2.01 7.68
CA LEU A 43 12.50 -2.80 8.91
C LEU A 43 13.21 -4.14 8.76
N GLN A 44 13.38 -4.63 7.53
CA GLN A 44 13.93 -5.96 7.25
C GLN A 44 15.17 -5.85 6.37
N LYS A 45 16.19 -6.64 6.68
CA LYS A 45 17.35 -6.80 5.79
C LYS A 45 17.17 -8.07 4.99
N VAL A 46 16.94 -7.92 3.70
CA VAL A 46 16.90 -9.02 2.74
C VAL A 46 18.16 -9.01 1.88
N ARG A 47 18.47 -10.14 1.25
CA ARG A 47 19.53 -10.21 0.26
C ARG A 47 19.18 -9.27 -0.90
N GLU A 48 20.17 -8.53 -1.39
CA GLU A 48 20.00 -7.68 -2.56
C GLU A 48 19.61 -8.53 -3.77
N PHE A 49 18.51 -8.12 -4.41
CA PHE A 49 18.00 -8.72 -5.63
C PHE A 49 17.57 -7.59 -6.56
N GLU A 50 18.01 -7.65 -7.81
CA GLU A 50 17.64 -6.67 -8.83
C GLU A 50 16.53 -7.27 -9.70
N ILE A 51 15.40 -6.58 -9.78
CA ILE A 51 14.29 -6.96 -10.67
C ILE A 51 14.32 -5.95 -11.82
N ARG A 52 14.48 -6.46 -13.04
CA ARG A 52 14.33 -5.68 -14.27
C ARG A 52 13.10 -6.15 -15.01
N GLU A 53 12.16 -5.24 -15.20
CA GLU A 53 10.97 -5.49 -15.99
C GLU A 53 11.06 -4.79 -17.34
N ARG A 54 10.11 -5.10 -18.22
CA ARG A 54 10.04 -4.54 -19.56
C ARG A 54 8.69 -3.94 -19.82
N GLN A 55 8.68 -2.82 -20.53
CA GLN A 55 7.47 -2.19 -20.97
C GLN A 55 6.75 -3.09 -21.99
N LEU A 56 5.52 -3.50 -21.67
CA LEU A 56 4.76 -4.44 -22.49
C LEU A 56 4.19 -3.81 -23.76
N TYR A 57 3.87 -2.52 -23.71
CA TYR A 57 3.19 -1.83 -24.81
C TYR A 57 3.80 -0.46 -25.06
N LYS A 58 3.87 -0.05 -26.32
CA LYS A 58 4.30 1.31 -26.67
C LYS A 58 3.40 2.35 -26.00
N ILE A 59 4.00 3.38 -25.41
CA ILE A 59 3.30 4.56 -24.89
C ILE A 59 3.65 5.76 -25.77
N SER A 60 2.63 6.42 -26.30
CA SER A 60 2.76 7.70 -27.00
C SER A 60 2.01 8.79 -26.27
N ILE A 61 2.39 10.03 -26.57
CA ILE A 61 1.65 11.22 -26.18
C ILE A 61 1.13 11.92 -27.42
N VAL A 62 -0.02 12.57 -27.28
CA VAL A 62 -0.60 13.50 -28.24
C VAL A 62 -0.70 14.86 -27.59
N TYR A 63 -0.24 15.88 -28.29
CA TYR A 63 -0.28 17.27 -27.82
C TYR A 63 -0.52 18.21 -29.01
N GLU A 64 -1.02 19.41 -28.73
CA GLU A 64 -1.20 20.44 -29.76
C GLU A 64 0.13 21.07 -30.16
N GLY A 65 0.50 21.04 -31.43
CA GLY A 65 1.68 21.71 -31.99
C GLY A 65 1.41 23.16 -32.41
N GLN A 66 2.40 23.81 -33.03
CA GLN A 66 2.21 25.15 -33.60
C GLN A 66 1.16 25.13 -34.71
N GLY A 67 0.21 26.06 -34.68
CA GLY A 67 -0.86 26.18 -35.68
C GLY A 67 -2.04 25.22 -35.49
N GLY A 68 -2.22 24.65 -34.30
CA GLY A 68 -3.39 23.82 -33.96
C GLY A 68 -3.34 22.38 -34.48
N ILE A 69 -2.18 21.92 -34.96
CA ILE A 69 -2.00 20.56 -35.47
C ILE A 69 -1.68 19.64 -34.29
N HIS A 70 -2.46 18.58 -34.09
CA HIS A 70 -2.12 17.55 -33.11
C HIS A 70 -0.92 16.73 -33.57
N LEU A 71 0.12 16.67 -32.73
CA LEU A 71 1.32 15.89 -32.95
C LEU A 71 1.30 14.67 -32.02
N GLU A 72 1.68 13.52 -32.55
CA GLU A 72 1.92 12.30 -31.78
C GLU A 72 3.42 12.07 -31.63
N SER A 73 3.87 11.69 -30.44
CA SER A 73 5.25 11.31 -30.18
C SER A 73 5.33 10.09 -29.26
N VAL A 74 6.16 9.12 -29.63
CA VAL A 74 6.38 7.91 -28.83
C VAL A 74 7.36 8.26 -27.71
N ILE A 75 6.96 7.96 -26.46
CA ILE A 75 7.79 8.19 -25.27
C ILE A 75 8.50 6.91 -24.85
N PHE A 76 7.77 5.79 -24.79
CA PHE A 76 8.32 4.48 -24.42
C PHE A 76 7.97 3.44 -25.48
N ASN A 77 8.93 2.62 -25.88
CA ASN A 77 8.72 1.53 -26.83
C ASN A 77 8.41 0.22 -26.11
N GLU A 78 7.80 -0.71 -26.85
CA GLU A 78 7.67 -2.09 -26.38
C GLU A 78 9.05 -2.71 -26.20
N GLY A 79 9.28 -3.32 -25.03
CA GLY A 79 10.53 -3.95 -24.65
C GLY A 79 11.55 -3.07 -23.93
N ASP A 80 11.30 -1.75 -23.81
CA ASP A 80 12.12 -0.83 -23.00
C ASP A 80 12.22 -1.33 -21.55
N GLU A 81 13.38 -1.21 -20.90
CA GLU A 81 13.54 -1.58 -19.49
C GLU A 81 12.83 -0.56 -18.59
N ILE A 82 12.18 -1.04 -17.51
CA ILE A 82 11.53 -0.20 -16.49
C ILE A 82 12.13 -0.47 -15.10
N PRO A 83 12.20 0.54 -14.21
CA PRO A 83 11.76 1.93 -14.37
C PRO A 83 12.60 2.73 -15.37
N SER A 84 12.01 3.73 -16.03
CA SER A 84 12.70 4.59 -16.99
C SER A 84 12.11 5.99 -17.07
N THR A 85 12.95 6.96 -17.42
CA THR A 85 12.59 8.37 -17.57
C THR A 85 12.96 8.88 -18.96
N ARG A 86 12.10 9.72 -19.55
CA ARG A 86 12.30 10.36 -20.86
C ARG A 86 11.93 11.84 -20.77
N GLU A 87 12.67 12.67 -21.47
CA GLU A 87 12.43 14.12 -21.50
C GLU A 87 12.02 14.56 -22.91
N MET A 88 11.09 15.51 -22.98
CA MET A 88 10.74 16.21 -24.21
C MET A 88 10.68 17.71 -23.97
N SER A 89 11.19 18.47 -24.93
CA SER A 89 11.21 19.91 -24.88
C SER A 89 10.14 20.53 -25.76
N PHE A 90 9.45 21.53 -25.21
CA PHE A 90 8.40 22.30 -25.86
C PHE A 90 8.81 23.78 -25.84
N ARG A 91 8.62 24.50 -26.95
CA ARG A 91 8.80 25.95 -27.02
C ARG A 91 7.44 26.61 -27.18
N ARG A 92 6.81 26.93 -26.04
CA ARG A 92 5.42 27.36 -25.91
C ARG A 92 5.27 28.38 -24.80
N GLY A 93 4.33 29.31 -24.95
CA GLY A 93 4.06 30.36 -23.96
C GLY A 93 2.67 30.30 -23.35
N ASP A 94 1.89 29.30 -23.77
CA ASP A 94 0.50 29.01 -23.43
C ASP A 94 0.43 27.69 -22.66
N GLU A 95 -0.58 27.57 -21.80
CA GLU A 95 -0.89 26.29 -21.13
C GLU A 95 -1.26 25.23 -22.16
N PHE A 96 -0.89 23.98 -21.90
CA PHE A 96 -1.18 22.90 -22.83
C PHE A 96 -1.38 21.58 -22.12
N THR A 97 -2.14 20.69 -22.77
CA THR A 97 -2.42 19.35 -22.29
C THR A 97 -1.61 18.32 -23.04
N VAL A 98 -1.10 17.34 -22.31
CA VAL A 98 -0.50 16.13 -22.86
C VAL A 98 -1.45 14.95 -22.66
N HIS A 99 -1.87 14.31 -23.74
CA HIS A 99 -2.74 13.15 -23.72
C HIS A 99 -1.91 11.88 -23.93
N ALA A 100 -1.80 11.00 -22.95
CA ALA A 100 -1.03 9.76 -23.09
C ALA A 100 -1.90 8.58 -23.53
N PHE A 101 -1.36 7.73 -24.40
CA PHE A 101 -2.02 6.57 -24.96
C PHE A 101 -1.11 5.34 -24.93
N GLY A 102 -1.67 4.20 -24.51
CA GLY A 102 -1.05 2.88 -24.59
C GLY A 102 -1.52 2.11 -25.82
N HIS A 103 -0.60 1.43 -26.50
CA HIS A 103 -0.85 0.74 -27.77
C HIS A 103 -0.73 -0.77 -27.55
N SER A 104 -1.80 -1.40 -27.06
CA SER A 104 -1.84 -2.85 -26.91
C SER A 104 -2.25 -3.54 -28.21
N ALA A 105 -1.57 -4.62 -28.57
CA ALA A 105 -1.96 -5.48 -29.69
C ALA A 105 -3.34 -6.13 -29.48
N ALA A 106 -3.83 -6.22 -28.24
CA ALA A 106 -5.13 -6.79 -27.91
C ALA A 106 -6.30 -5.79 -28.01
N SER A 107 -6.03 -4.48 -28.01
CA SER A 107 -7.06 -3.45 -28.06
C SER A 107 -7.42 -3.04 -29.48
N LYS A 108 -8.66 -2.62 -29.71
CA LYS A 108 -9.11 -2.04 -30.98
C LYS A 108 -8.64 -0.58 -31.10
N GLY A 109 -7.33 -0.37 -31.10
CA GLY A 109 -6.68 0.93 -31.19
C GLY A 109 -6.11 1.44 -29.86
N PRO A 110 -5.50 2.65 -29.88
CA PRO A 110 -4.84 3.25 -28.72
C PRO A 110 -5.81 3.46 -27.56
N GLN A 111 -5.39 3.09 -26.36
CA GLN A 111 -6.15 3.28 -25.13
C GLN A 111 -5.62 4.48 -24.37
N LYS A 112 -6.51 5.40 -23.99
CA LYS A 112 -6.12 6.58 -23.24
C LYS A 112 -5.67 6.19 -21.83
N ILE A 113 -4.47 6.61 -21.45
CA ILE A 113 -3.90 6.41 -20.11
C ILE A 113 -4.32 7.56 -19.20
N GLY A 114 -4.24 8.79 -19.70
CA GLY A 114 -4.63 9.98 -18.95
C GLY A 114 -4.28 11.28 -19.69
N ASP A 115 -4.67 12.37 -19.05
CA ASP A 115 -4.38 13.75 -19.46
C ASP A 115 -3.58 14.45 -18.37
N TRP A 116 -2.60 15.23 -18.79
CA TRP A 116 -1.80 16.08 -17.91
C TRP A 116 -1.82 17.51 -18.43
N ASP A 117 -2.43 18.40 -17.66
CA ASP A 117 -2.45 19.84 -17.94
C ASP A 117 -1.20 20.48 -17.35
N ILE A 118 -0.40 21.10 -18.22
CA ILE A 118 0.83 21.80 -17.87
C ILE A 118 0.54 23.29 -17.86
N LYS A 119 0.55 23.87 -16.67
CA LYS A 119 0.29 25.31 -16.47
C LYS A 119 1.57 26.11 -16.58
N MET A 120 1.46 27.27 -17.23
CA MET A 120 2.56 28.21 -17.36
C MET A 120 2.84 28.89 -16.01
N PRO A 121 4.05 29.43 -15.79
CA PRO A 121 4.40 30.04 -14.51
C PRO A 121 3.47 31.22 -14.20
N THR A 122 3.02 31.30 -12.95
CA THR A 122 2.17 32.39 -12.47
C THR A 122 2.90 33.72 -12.55
N ASN A 123 2.16 34.83 -12.61
CA ASN A 123 2.75 36.17 -12.61
C ASN A 123 3.75 36.37 -11.46
N GLU A 124 3.50 35.79 -10.28
CA GLU A 124 4.41 35.82 -9.12
C GLU A 124 5.71 35.05 -9.38
N GLN A 125 5.62 33.82 -9.88
CA GLN A 125 6.80 33.05 -10.30
C GLN A 125 7.58 33.79 -11.39
N GLN A 126 6.90 34.46 -12.34
CA GLN A 126 7.58 35.27 -13.33
C GLN A 126 8.34 36.45 -12.71
N LYS A 127 7.86 37.01 -11.59
CA LYS A 127 8.55 38.06 -10.84
C LYS A 127 9.81 37.56 -10.17
N ASP A 128 9.69 36.44 -9.46
CA ASP A 128 10.77 35.86 -8.67
C ASP A 128 11.97 35.48 -9.55
N TYR A 129 11.67 35.03 -10.78
CA TYR A 129 12.68 34.67 -11.79
C TYR A 129 12.99 35.79 -12.80
N GLN A 130 12.41 36.99 -12.61
CA GLN A 130 12.64 38.20 -13.42
C GLN A 130 12.49 38.03 -14.94
N ILE A 131 11.58 37.16 -15.41
CA ILE A 131 11.40 36.85 -16.84
C ILE A 131 10.59 37.90 -17.62
N TYR A 132 10.63 39.16 -17.19
CA TYR A 132 9.82 40.24 -17.75
C TYR A 132 10.32 40.70 -19.13
N GLY A 133 9.38 40.97 -20.02
CA GLY A 133 9.66 41.59 -21.33
C GLY A 133 10.10 40.61 -22.43
N THR A 134 10.38 39.35 -22.09
CA THR A 134 10.62 38.29 -23.08
C THR A 134 9.38 37.39 -23.17
N PRO A 135 8.79 37.21 -24.37
CA PRO A 135 7.66 36.31 -24.55
C PRO A 135 7.97 34.88 -24.09
N LEU A 136 7.06 34.26 -23.33
CA LEU A 136 7.27 32.94 -22.72
C LEU A 136 7.62 31.84 -23.72
N HIS A 137 7.09 31.90 -24.94
CA HIS A 137 7.34 30.92 -26.00
C HIS A 137 8.80 30.83 -26.47
N LEU A 138 9.65 31.78 -26.07
CA LEU A 138 11.08 31.75 -26.33
C LEU A 138 11.86 30.92 -25.31
N TYR A 139 11.25 30.62 -24.15
CA TYR A 139 11.82 29.72 -23.16
C TYR A 139 11.49 28.26 -23.51
N GLU A 140 12.39 27.37 -23.14
CA GLU A 140 12.23 25.93 -23.33
C GLU A 140 11.55 25.33 -22.10
N THR A 141 10.38 24.74 -22.30
CA THR A 141 9.66 23.95 -21.30
C THR A 141 10.03 22.49 -21.49
N LYS A 142 10.77 21.94 -20.54
CA LYS A 142 11.15 20.53 -20.49
C LYS A 142 10.13 19.75 -19.66
N VAL A 143 9.56 18.72 -20.24
CA VAL A 143 8.63 17.81 -19.56
C VAL A 143 9.30 16.45 -19.40
N THR A 144 9.27 15.93 -18.18
CA THR A 144 9.85 14.64 -17.82
C THR A 144 8.74 13.62 -17.65
N PHE A 145 8.75 12.60 -18.49
CA PHE A 145 7.86 11.45 -18.44
C PHE A 145 8.56 10.30 -17.76
N GLU A 146 7.85 9.60 -16.89
CA GLU A 146 8.37 8.48 -16.12
C GLU A 146 7.45 7.27 -16.27
N ILE A 147 8.06 6.11 -16.36
CA ILE A 147 7.44 4.85 -16.00
C ILE A 147 8.16 4.28 -14.79
N ASP A 148 7.43 4.05 -13.71
CA ASP A 148 8.01 3.57 -12.47
C ASP A 148 8.29 2.05 -12.50
N ALA A 149 8.76 1.52 -11.37
CA ALA A 149 9.08 0.10 -11.24
C ALA A 149 7.84 -0.81 -11.24
N ASP A 150 6.64 -0.24 -11.06
CA ASP A 150 5.37 -0.94 -11.09
C ASP A 150 4.68 -0.82 -12.48
N GLY A 151 5.34 -0.16 -13.44
CA GLY A 151 4.86 0.01 -14.81
C GLY A 151 3.85 1.16 -14.97
N MET A 152 3.74 2.05 -13.98
CA MET A 152 2.81 3.18 -14.01
C MET A 152 3.44 4.37 -14.73
N PHE A 153 2.75 4.87 -15.76
CA PHE A 153 3.16 6.06 -16.50
C PHE A 153 2.69 7.34 -15.81
N GLN A 154 3.57 8.32 -15.71
CA GLN A 154 3.25 9.66 -15.21
C GLN A 154 4.08 10.76 -15.86
N VAL A 155 3.55 11.98 -15.86
CA VAL A 155 4.37 13.19 -16.03
C VAL A 155 4.95 13.55 -14.66
N GLN A 156 6.23 13.21 -14.45
CA GLN A 156 6.92 13.38 -13.18
C GLN A 156 7.09 14.86 -12.83
N LYS A 157 7.47 15.67 -13.80
CA LYS A 157 7.64 17.12 -13.65
C LYS A 157 7.63 17.85 -14.99
N ALA A 158 7.35 19.14 -14.94
CA ALA A 158 7.55 20.07 -16.03
C ALA A 158 8.32 21.28 -15.52
N GLU A 159 9.35 21.71 -16.25
CA GLU A 159 10.27 22.77 -15.86
C GLU A 159 10.48 23.71 -17.03
N MET A 160 10.31 25.02 -16.82
CA MET A 160 10.67 26.02 -17.82
C MET A 160 12.08 26.55 -17.55
N MET A 161 12.96 26.48 -18.55
CA MET A 161 14.35 26.90 -18.46
C MET A 161 14.46 28.39 -18.80
N ALA A 162 14.61 29.22 -17.78
CA ALA A 162 14.82 30.67 -17.92
C ALA A 162 16.30 31.03 -17.69
N PRO A 163 16.89 32.00 -18.41
CA PRO A 163 18.25 32.46 -18.14
C PRO A 163 18.31 33.05 -16.73
N ALA A 164 19.31 32.62 -15.96
CA ALA A 164 19.68 33.21 -14.69
C ALA A 164 20.13 34.65 -14.96
N VAL A 165 19.33 35.60 -14.50
CA VAL A 165 19.82 36.96 -14.34
C VAL A 165 20.81 36.93 -13.17
N GLU A 166 21.99 37.54 -13.33
CA GLU A 166 22.94 37.73 -12.23
C GLU A 166 22.22 38.51 -11.12
N VAL A 167 21.74 37.81 -10.09
CA VAL A 167 21.22 38.44 -8.89
C VAL A 167 22.41 39.13 -8.23
N PRO A 168 22.39 40.48 -8.03
CA PRO A 168 23.37 41.09 -7.14
C PRO A 168 23.23 40.36 -5.80
N SER A 169 24.31 39.76 -5.33
CA SER A 169 24.32 39.01 -4.08
C SER A 169 24.07 39.97 -2.92
N SER A 170 22.79 40.18 -2.57
CA SER A 170 22.41 40.93 -1.37
C SER A 170 21.02 40.55 -0.89
N SER A 171 20.84 39.27 -0.53
CA SER A 171 19.90 38.84 0.52
C SER A 171 19.91 37.32 0.70
N LEU A 172 21.07 36.74 1.03
CA LEU A 172 21.06 35.50 1.79
C LEU A 172 20.72 35.86 3.23
N THR A 173 19.42 35.80 3.58
CA THR A 173 19.02 35.79 4.99
C THR A 173 19.42 34.45 5.59
N ASN A 174 20.31 34.54 6.56
CA ASN A 174 20.88 33.48 7.37
C ASN A 174 19.87 32.41 7.80
N THR A 175 20.22 31.14 7.57
CA THR A 175 19.85 30.03 8.44
C THR A 175 21.15 29.40 8.97
N PRO A 176 21.20 29.00 10.25
CA PRO A 176 22.46 28.73 10.95
C PRO A 176 23.02 27.36 10.59
N LEU A 177 24.27 27.31 10.14
CA LEU A 177 25.10 26.10 10.12
C LEU A 177 25.84 25.99 11.45
N MET A 178 25.56 24.90 12.16
CA MET A 178 26.19 24.48 13.40
C MET A 178 27.47 23.69 13.08
N ASN A 179 28.52 23.92 13.88
CA ASN A 179 29.85 23.29 13.87
C ASN A 179 30.72 23.60 12.63
N GLY A 180 31.94 24.12 12.69
CA GLY A 180 32.89 24.29 13.78
C GLY A 180 34.28 23.92 13.27
N SER A 181 35.06 24.90 12.76
CA SER A 181 36.51 25.01 12.96
C SER A 181 37.08 26.23 12.21
N LEU A 182 37.80 27.08 12.94
CA LEU A 182 38.53 28.26 12.45
C LEU A 182 39.97 27.88 12.08
N ARG A 183 40.54 28.51 11.02
CA ARG A 183 41.73 29.40 11.08
C ARG A 183 42.17 29.94 9.68
N PRO A 184 42.97 31.03 9.62
CA PRO A 184 42.75 32.12 8.66
C PRO A 184 43.87 32.35 7.61
N VAL A 185 43.45 33.00 6.52
CA VAL A 185 44.09 34.00 5.64
C VAL A 185 45.62 34.00 5.47
N GLN A 186 46.08 33.89 4.22
CA GLN A 186 47.11 34.78 3.67
C GLN A 186 46.73 35.25 2.26
N SER A 187 46.61 36.57 2.14
CA SER A 187 46.51 37.34 0.91
C SER A 187 47.89 37.48 0.26
N VAL A 188 47.99 37.25 -1.05
CA VAL A 188 49.05 37.86 -1.86
C VAL A 188 48.47 38.34 -3.19
N GLU A 189 48.51 39.66 -3.28
CA GLU A 189 48.63 40.60 -4.40
C GLU A 189 48.35 40.17 -5.85
N VAL A 190 47.71 41.14 -6.48
CA VAL A 190 47.29 41.29 -7.86
C VAL A 190 48.50 41.29 -8.79
N ASP A 191 48.43 40.54 -9.90
CA ASP A 191 49.13 40.96 -11.10
C ASP A 191 48.20 40.83 -12.31
N GLU A 192 48.12 41.92 -13.03
CA GLU A 192 47.17 42.25 -14.08
C GLU A 192 47.87 42.04 -15.41
N GLN A 193 47.52 40.97 -16.15
CA GLN A 193 47.59 40.97 -17.61
C GLN A 193 46.99 39.71 -18.26
N ALA A 194 46.49 39.92 -19.48
CA ALA A 194 45.90 38.98 -20.42
C ALA A 194 44.42 38.63 -20.15
N GLY A 195 43.52 39.35 -20.83
CA GLY A 195 42.14 38.92 -20.96
C GLY A 195 42.04 37.61 -21.74
N PRO A 196 41.09 36.76 -21.37
CA PRO A 196 40.35 35.95 -22.31
C PRO A 196 38.88 36.40 -22.30
N SER A 197 38.31 36.59 -23.49
CA SER A 197 36.86 36.69 -23.66
C SER A 197 36.22 35.35 -23.26
N THR A 198 35.98 35.15 -21.96
CA THR A 198 35.10 34.08 -21.50
C THR A 198 33.69 34.58 -21.71
N SER A 199 33.07 34.22 -22.83
CA SER A 199 31.61 34.21 -22.92
C SER A 199 31.12 33.24 -21.84
N LYS A 200 30.79 33.76 -20.66
CA LYS A 200 30.16 32.95 -19.61
C LYS A 200 28.89 32.37 -20.24
N LYS A 201 28.80 31.03 -20.29
CA LYS A 201 27.56 30.38 -20.74
C LYS A 201 26.44 30.89 -19.85
N PRO A 202 25.31 31.36 -20.41
CA PRO A 202 24.18 31.76 -19.59
C PRO A 202 23.76 30.56 -18.73
N VAL A 203 23.76 30.75 -17.41
CA VAL A 203 23.20 29.78 -16.47
C VAL A 203 21.68 29.81 -16.69
N PHE A 204 21.00 28.67 -16.69
CA PHE A 204 19.53 28.61 -16.77
C PHE A 204 18.98 28.03 -15.47
N LEU A 205 17.91 28.62 -14.94
CA LEU A 205 17.20 28.16 -13.75
C LEU A 205 15.88 27.48 -14.15
N PRO A 206 15.57 26.29 -13.59
CA PRO A 206 14.30 25.63 -13.84
C PRO A 206 13.20 26.25 -12.98
N ILE A 207 12.12 26.70 -13.62
CA ILE A 207 10.87 27.07 -12.94
C ILE A 207 9.96 25.85 -12.97
N HIS A 208 9.68 25.26 -11.81
CA HIS A 208 8.75 24.14 -11.71
C HIS A 208 7.32 24.58 -12.04
N LEU A 209 6.73 23.91 -13.03
CA LEU A 209 5.37 24.15 -13.50
C LEU A 209 4.38 23.25 -12.78
N SER A 210 3.14 23.71 -12.67
CA SER A 210 2.06 22.88 -12.12
C SER A 210 1.61 21.88 -13.18
N VAL A 211 1.55 20.61 -12.78
CA VAL A 211 1.05 19.50 -13.58
C VAL A 211 -0.19 18.94 -12.89
N GLN A 212 -1.33 18.95 -13.57
CA GLN A 212 -2.60 18.41 -13.05
C GLN A 212 -3.03 17.19 -13.86
N ASN A 213 -3.49 16.14 -13.19
CA ASN A 213 -4.09 14.96 -13.85
C ASN A 213 -5.45 14.69 -13.22
N ASP A 214 -6.51 15.04 -13.96
CA ASP A 214 -7.89 14.82 -13.53
C ASP A 214 -8.46 13.49 -14.06
N SER A 215 -7.71 12.77 -14.91
CA SER A 215 -8.17 11.52 -15.53
C SER A 215 -8.30 10.35 -14.55
N LEU A 216 -7.68 10.44 -13.37
CA LEU A 216 -7.60 9.37 -12.37
C LEU A 216 -8.10 9.79 -10.98
N ALA A 217 -9.05 10.73 -10.92
CA ALA A 217 -9.70 11.11 -9.67
C ALA A 217 -10.53 9.94 -9.10
N PHE A 218 -9.87 9.06 -8.33
CA PHE A 218 -10.51 7.93 -7.67
C PHE A 218 -10.97 8.35 -6.26
N PRO A 219 -12.25 8.15 -5.88
CA PRO A 219 -12.78 8.59 -4.59
C PRO A 219 -12.35 7.63 -3.47
N ILE A 220 -11.04 7.55 -3.20
CA ILE A 220 -10.43 6.62 -2.25
C ILE A 220 -11.04 6.69 -0.84
N ASN A 221 -11.39 7.90 -0.39
CA ASN A 221 -12.00 8.12 0.91
C ASN A 221 -13.40 7.52 1.01
N ALA A 222 -14.19 7.57 -0.08
CA ALA A 222 -15.53 6.99 -0.10
C ALA A 222 -15.47 5.46 -0.02
N TYR A 223 -14.57 4.85 -0.80
CA TYR A 223 -14.36 3.39 -0.74
C TYR A 223 -13.77 2.95 0.60
N GLY A 224 -12.88 3.74 1.20
CA GLY A 224 -12.37 3.48 2.55
C GLY A 224 -13.48 3.44 3.60
N GLN A 225 -14.48 4.33 3.50
CA GLN A 225 -15.64 4.31 4.40
C GLN A 225 -16.52 3.07 4.20
N ILE A 226 -16.71 2.63 2.96
CA ILE A 226 -17.47 1.42 2.65
C ILE A 226 -16.77 0.20 3.27
N GLU A 227 -15.47 0.06 3.07
CA GLU A 227 -14.68 -1.05 3.63
C GLU A 227 -14.72 -1.05 5.16
N ALA A 228 -14.58 0.11 5.80
CA ALA A 228 -14.67 0.21 7.26
C ALA A 228 -16.04 -0.26 7.79
N ASN A 229 -17.12 0.04 7.08
CA ASN A 229 -18.46 -0.41 7.45
C ASN A 229 -18.63 -1.94 7.28
N LEU A 230 -18.06 -2.51 6.22
CA LEU A 230 -18.08 -3.96 5.98
C LEU A 230 -17.27 -4.69 7.05
N LEU A 231 -16.09 -4.19 7.40
CA LEU A 231 -15.24 -4.77 8.44
C LEU A 231 -15.91 -4.74 9.82
N ALA A 232 -16.57 -3.63 10.16
CA ALA A 232 -17.33 -3.52 11.41
C ALA A 232 -18.54 -4.47 11.45
N PHE A 233 -19.17 -4.71 10.30
CA PHE A 233 -20.25 -5.68 10.16
C PHE A 233 -19.73 -7.11 10.39
N ASP A 234 -18.65 -7.51 9.71
CA ASP A 234 -18.04 -8.83 9.86
C ASP A 234 -17.54 -9.08 11.28
N GLU A 235 -16.95 -8.07 11.92
CA GLU A 235 -16.52 -8.15 13.31
C GLU A 235 -17.70 -8.40 14.25
N LYS A 236 -18.80 -7.66 14.08
CA LYS A 236 -20.02 -7.87 14.88
C LYS A 236 -20.59 -9.28 14.71
N HIS A 237 -20.59 -9.81 13.48
CA HIS A 237 -21.04 -11.17 13.20
C HIS A 237 -20.13 -12.22 13.82
N ARG A 238 -18.81 -12.05 13.71
CA ARG A 238 -17.82 -12.91 14.36
C ARG A 238 -17.99 -12.91 15.87
N GLU A 239 -18.11 -11.73 16.50
CA GLU A 239 -18.33 -11.62 17.94
C GLU A 239 -19.63 -12.28 18.40
N ASN A 240 -20.69 -12.17 17.60
CA ASN A 240 -21.96 -12.82 17.87
C ASN A 240 -21.81 -14.34 17.87
N GLN A 241 -21.17 -14.87 16.82
CA GLN A 241 -20.95 -16.30 16.67
C GLN A 241 -20.02 -16.84 17.76
N ASP A 242 -18.95 -16.11 18.10
CA ASP A 242 -18.05 -16.44 19.22
C ASP A 242 -18.82 -16.48 20.55
N ALA A 243 -19.71 -15.52 20.81
CA ALA A 243 -20.53 -15.49 22.02
C ALA A 243 -21.53 -16.65 22.09
N ARG A 244 -22.18 -16.99 20.97
CA ARG A 244 -23.06 -18.16 20.86
C ARG A 244 -22.30 -19.46 21.13
N ASN A 245 -21.15 -19.63 20.47
CA ASN A 245 -20.28 -20.80 20.63
C ASN A 245 -19.78 -20.94 22.07
N ALA A 246 -19.49 -19.83 22.76
CA ALA A 246 -19.08 -19.85 24.16
C ALA A 246 -20.19 -20.37 25.10
N VAL A 247 -21.48 -20.07 24.83
CA VAL A 247 -22.60 -20.65 25.59
C VAL A 247 -22.71 -22.14 25.29
N GLU A 248 -22.64 -22.52 24.02
CA GLU A 248 -22.74 -23.91 23.56
C GLU A 248 -21.64 -24.79 24.19
N GLU A 249 -20.39 -24.34 24.11
CA GLU A 249 -19.23 -25.01 24.72
C GLU A 249 -19.39 -25.15 26.24
N TYR A 250 -19.82 -24.08 26.92
CA TYR A 250 -20.03 -24.11 28.38
C TYR A 250 -21.12 -25.11 28.78
N VAL A 251 -22.22 -25.19 28.02
CA VAL A 251 -23.29 -26.16 28.29
C VAL A 251 -22.78 -27.60 28.17
N TYR A 252 -22.02 -27.91 27.12
CA TYR A 252 -21.44 -29.25 26.94
C TYR A 252 -20.41 -29.58 28.03
N GLU A 253 -19.51 -28.65 28.35
CA GLU A 253 -18.48 -28.82 29.37
C GLU A 253 -19.11 -29.09 30.75
N MET A 254 -20.09 -28.28 31.14
CA MET A 254 -20.72 -28.38 32.46
C MET A 254 -21.59 -29.65 32.58
N ARG A 255 -22.28 -30.05 31.51
CA ARG A 255 -23.02 -31.33 31.47
C ARG A 255 -22.07 -32.52 31.68
N ALA A 256 -20.92 -32.52 31.02
CA ALA A 256 -19.90 -33.56 31.21
C ALA A 256 -19.34 -33.57 32.64
N LYS A 257 -19.08 -32.39 33.22
CA LYS A 257 -18.58 -32.26 34.59
C LYS A 257 -19.59 -32.70 35.65
N LEU A 258 -20.88 -32.39 35.48
CA LEU A 258 -21.98 -32.86 36.34
C LEU A 258 -22.09 -34.38 36.34
N ASN A 259 -22.07 -35.01 35.18
CA ASN A 259 -22.21 -36.46 35.06
C ASN A 259 -20.99 -37.26 35.59
N ARG A 260 -19.80 -36.64 35.67
CA ARG A 260 -18.58 -37.31 36.14
C ARG A 260 -18.17 -36.93 37.55
N SER A 261 -17.83 -35.65 37.75
CA SER A 261 -17.00 -35.22 38.88
C SER A 261 -17.75 -34.34 39.88
N LEU A 262 -18.76 -33.60 39.45
CA LEU A 262 -19.59 -32.79 40.34
C LEU A 262 -20.75 -33.60 40.93
N GLY A 263 -21.31 -34.57 40.20
CA GLY A 263 -22.43 -35.38 40.69
C GLY A 263 -22.18 -36.11 42.00
N SER A 264 -20.92 -36.45 42.31
CA SER A 264 -20.51 -37.05 43.59
C SER A 264 -20.27 -36.04 44.73
N CYS A 265 -20.36 -34.75 44.45
CA CYS A 265 -20.03 -33.65 45.38
C CYS A 265 -21.26 -32.84 45.81
N ILE A 266 -22.36 -32.94 45.06
CA ILE A 266 -23.63 -32.23 45.31
C ILE A 266 -24.79 -33.21 45.46
N SER A 267 -25.94 -32.74 45.95
CA SER A 267 -27.10 -33.61 46.15
C SER A 267 -27.71 -34.05 44.81
N SER A 268 -28.39 -35.20 44.79
CA SER A 268 -29.08 -35.69 43.59
C SER A 268 -30.15 -34.71 43.07
N GLU A 269 -30.78 -33.96 43.97
CA GLU A 269 -31.76 -32.91 43.63
C GLU A 269 -31.09 -31.70 42.98
N GLU A 270 -29.94 -31.24 43.52
CA GLU A 270 -29.15 -30.14 42.94
C GLU A 270 -28.64 -30.52 41.54
N VAL A 271 -28.15 -31.76 41.34
CA VAL A 271 -27.70 -32.24 40.01
C VAL A 271 -28.83 -32.20 38.99
N THR A 272 -30.02 -32.66 39.38
CA THR A 272 -31.19 -32.73 38.48
C THR A 272 -31.64 -31.32 38.07
N SER A 273 -31.68 -30.39 39.02
CA SER A 273 -32.04 -28.99 38.76
C SER A 273 -31.03 -28.31 37.81
N LEU A 274 -29.72 -28.48 38.05
CA LEU A 274 -28.68 -27.89 37.19
C LEU A 274 -28.68 -28.49 35.77
N LEU A 275 -28.94 -29.79 35.62
CA LEU A 275 -29.08 -30.40 34.30
C LEU A 275 -30.31 -29.88 33.54
N GLN A 276 -31.41 -29.59 34.24
CA GLN A 276 -32.58 -28.98 33.64
C GLN A 276 -32.26 -27.57 33.10
N GLU A 277 -31.60 -26.72 33.88
CA GLU A 277 -31.18 -25.38 33.45
C GLU A 277 -30.26 -25.42 32.21
N LEU A 278 -29.33 -26.39 32.14
CA LEU A 278 -28.47 -26.60 30.98
C LEU A 278 -29.26 -27.06 29.74
N ASN A 279 -30.27 -27.94 29.91
CA ASN A 279 -31.16 -28.35 28.82
C ASN A 279 -32.02 -27.18 28.31
N GLU A 280 -32.50 -26.32 29.21
CA GLU A 280 -33.25 -25.12 28.86
C GLU A 280 -32.37 -24.11 28.10
N ALA A 281 -31.10 -23.97 28.49
CA ALA A 281 -30.14 -23.16 27.75
C ALA A 281 -29.83 -23.70 26.34
N GLU A 282 -29.68 -25.01 26.17
CA GLU A 282 -29.49 -25.64 24.85
C GLU A 282 -30.73 -25.48 23.95
N LYS A 283 -31.91 -25.63 24.53
CA LYS A 283 -33.18 -25.39 23.82
C LYS A 283 -33.28 -23.93 23.39
N TRP A 284 -32.97 -22.99 24.28
CA TRP A 284 -32.95 -21.56 23.97
C TRP A 284 -31.96 -21.22 22.84
N LEU A 285 -30.75 -21.78 22.86
CA LEU A 285 -29.76 -21.61 21.78
C LEU A 285 -30.32 -22.09 20.43
N SER A 286 -31.06 -23.20 20.43
CA SER A 286 -31.67 -23.76 19.22
C SER A 286 -32.83 -22.90 18.69
N GLU A 287 -33.62 -22.29 19.58
CA GLU A 287 -34.75 -21.43 19.22
C GLU A 287 -34.31 -20.05 18.70
N VAL A 288 -33.29 -19.46 19.32
CA VAL A 288 -32.76 -18.14 18.92
C VAL A 288 -31.90 -18.25 17.67
N GLY A 289 -31.17 -19.35 17.51
CA GLY A 289 -30.31 -19.58 16.35
C GLY A 289 -29.22 -18.51 16.17
N GLU A 290 -28.82 -18.25 14.92
CA GLU A 290 -27.79 -17.27 14.58
C GLU A 290 -28.28 -15.82 14.62
N ALA A 291 -29.60 -15.59 14.71
CA ALA A 291 -30.20 -14.26 14.74
C ALA A 291 -30.21 -13.63 16.14
N GLY A 292 -29.69 -14.32 17.16
CA GLY A 292 -29.65 -13.82 18.54
C GLY A 292 -28.78 -12.60 18.71
N GLU A 293 -29.10 -11.75 19.68
CA GLU A 293 -28.26 -10.61 20.01
C GLU A 293 -27.01 -11.04 20.80
N THR A 294 -25.85 -10.46 20.47
CA THR A 294 -24.57 -10.78 21.12
C THR A 294 -24.62 -10.62 22.64
N ASN A 295 -25.32 -9.58 23.11
CA ASN A 295 -25.48 -9.33 24.54
C ASN A 295 -26.37 -10.38 25.23
N ALA A 296 -27.36 -10.93 24.53
CA ALA A 296 -28.20 -12.00 25.07
C ALA A 296 -27.39 -13.28 25.30
N PHE A 297 -26.51 -13.65 24.36
CA PHE A 297 -25.59 -14.78 24.55
C PHE A 297 -24.62 -14.55 25.72
N LYS A 298 -24.00 -13.36 25.80
CA LYS A 298 -23.09 -12.99 26.89
C LYS A 298 -23.79 -13.02 28.26
N GLN A 299 -25.02 -12.50 28.34
CA GLN A 299 -25.80 -12.52 29.57
C GLN A 299 -26.20 -13.95 29.96
N ARG A 300 -26.67 -14.76 29.02
CA ARG A 300 -27.03 -16.16 29.28
C ARG A 300 -25.84 -16.96 29.81
N LEU A 301 -24.65 -16.75 29.25
CA LEU A 301 -23.42 -17.35 29.76
C LEU A 301 -23.11 -16.91 31.20
N ALA A 302 -23.26 -15.61 31.50
CA ALA A 302 -23.03 -15.09 32.85
C ALA A 302 -24.02 -15.68 33.87
N ASP A 303 -25.29 -15.81 33.50
CA ASP A 303 -26.34 -16.40 34.34
C ASP A 303 -26.02 -17.87 34.63
N LEU A 304 -25.67 -18.66 33.60
CA LEU A 304 -25.28 -20.05 33.76
C LEU A 304 -24.03 -20.20 34.65
N ARG A 305 -23.04 -19.32 34.52
CA ARG A 305 -21.86 -19.32 35.42
C ARG A 305 -22.24 -19.03 36.86
N LYS A 306 -23.15 -18.07 37.08
CA LYS A 306 -23.62 -17.72 38.42
C LYS A 306 -24.33 -18.91 39.09
N ILE A 307 -25.21 -19.60 38.35
CA ILE A 307 -25.95 -20.78 38.82
C ILE A 307 -24.99 -21.95 39.13
N MET A 308 -23.97 -22.16 38.30
CA MET A 308 -23.03 -23.27 38.48
C MET A 308 -21.92 -23.02 39.52
N SER A 309 -21.66 -21.76 39.89
CA SER A 309 -20.54 -21.39 40.77
C SER A 309 -20.54 -22.08 42.15
N PRO A 310 -21.69 -22.26 42.85
CA PRO A 310 -21.69 -22.94 44.16
C PRO A 310 -21.35 -24.42 44.04
N ALA A 311 -21.74 -25.07 42.94
CA ALA A 311 -21.44 -26.47 42.70
C ALA A 311 -19.94 -26.70 42.41
N LEU A 312 -19.31 -25.79 41.67
CA LEU A 312 -17.87 -25.81 41.43
C LEU A 312 -17.06 -25.57 42.71
N ALA A 313 -17.46 -24.60 43.53
CA ALA A 313 -16.82 -24.31 44.81
C ALA A 313 -16.84 -25.52 45.77
N LYS A 314 -17.99 -26.22 45.89
CA LYS A 314 -18.10 -27.45 46.69
C LYS A 314 -17.13 -28.55 46.22
N LYS A 315 -16.86 -28.64 44.91
CA LYS A 315 -15.90 -29.60 44.35
C LYS A 315 -14.46 -29.22 44.69
N GLU A 316 -14.10 -27.94 44.55
CA GLU A 316 -12.75 -27.46 44.90
C GLU A 316 -12.46 -27.64 46.39
N GLU A 317 -13.42 -27.33 47.27
CA GLU A 317 -13.30 -27.56 48.70
C GLU A 317 -13.10 -29.05 49.03
N LYS A 318 -13.86 -29.94 48.38
CA LYS A 318 -13.71 -31.40 48.58
C LYS A 318 -12.36 -31.94 48.07
N GLN A 319 -11.81 -31.35 47.01
CA GLN A 319 -10.46 -31.66 46.51
C GLN A 319 -9.36 -31.09 47.41
N ALA A 320 -9.56 -29.93 48.01
CA ALA A 320 -8.62 -29.32 48.97
C ALA A 320 -8.58 -30.07 50.31
N ILE A 321 -9.67 -30.73 50.71
CA ILE A 321 -9.75 -31.52 51.94
C ILE A 321 -9.12 -32.92 51.77
N THR A 322 -8.92 -33.40 50.54
CA THR A 322 -8.22 -34.68 50.32
C THR A 322 -6.71 -34.44 50.47
N PRO A 323 -6.03 -35.00 51.50
CA PRO A 323 -4.59 -34.81 51.64
C PRO A 323 -3.89 -35.45 50.44
N PRO A 324 -2.72 -34.93 50.01
CA PRO A 324 -1.90 -35.64 49.03
C PRO A 324 -1.63 -37.06 49.57
N PRO A 325 -1.63 -38.08 48.70
CA PRO A 325 -1.28 -39.42 49.11
C PRO A 325 0.10 -39.37 49.80
N PRO A 326 0.31 -40.13 50.88
CA PRO A 326 1.62 -40.18 51.51
C PRO A 326 2.64 -40.52 50.43
N LEU A 327 3.71 -39.71 50.35
CA LEU A 327 4.88 -40.10 49.60
C LEU A 327 5.33 -41.42 50.21
N ASP A 328 5.17 -42.50 49.45
CA ASP A 328 5.76 -43.79 49.79
C ASP A 328 7.28 -43.57 49.86
N GLU A 329 7.79 -43.37 51.08
CA GLU A 329 9.19 -43.62 51.39
C GLU A 329 9.39 -45.14 51.40
N ASP A 330 10.39 -45.56 50.62
CA ASP A 330 11.00 -46.88 50.53
C ASP A 330 10.28 -48.00 49.75
N SER A 331 10.75 -48.22 48.51
CA SER A 331 11.41 -49.48 48.08
C SER A 331 12.19 -49.28 46.78
#